data_AF-A0A8B4BQC6-F1
#
_entry.id   AF-A0A8B4BQC6-F1
#
_cell.length_a   1.000
_cell.length_b   1.000
_cell.length_c   1.000
_cell.angle_alpha   90.00
_cell.angle_beta   90.00
_cell.angle_gamma   90.00
#
_symmetry.space_group_name_H-M   'P 1'
#
loop_
_entity.id
_entity.type
_entity.pdbx_description
1 polymer ?
#
loop_
_entity_poly.entity_id
_entity_poly.type
_entity_poly.pdbx_seq_one_letter_code
_entity_poly.pdbx_strand_id
1 'polypeptide(L)' 'MKIGDHVMYKGENCEIVFIYKSGYCELKKPFLHQIVLARMSELEPAGEEEARLQK' A
#
# COMPACT_ATOMS: atom_id res chain seq x y z
N MET A 1 -6.27 6.46 -2.41
CA MET A 1 -5.02 6.22 -1.66
C MET A 1 -4.76 7.41 -0.76
N LYS A 2 -4.71 7.16 0.55
CA LYS A 2 -4.37 8.09 1.63
C LYS A 2 -3.50 7.35 2.65
N ILE A 3 -2.91 8.09 3.59
CA ILE A 3 -2.18 7.49 4.72
C ILE A 3 -3.13 6.55 5.49
N GLY A 4 -2.64 5.36 5.83
CA GLY A 4 -3.39 4.26 6.46
C GLY A 4 -4.08 3.31 5.46
N ASP A 5 -4.13 3.63 4.17
CA ASP A 5 -4.65 2.68 3.17
C ASP A 5 -3.66 1.51 2.99
N HIS A 6 -4.22 0.32 2.80
CA HIS A 6 -3.46 -0.85 2.37
C HIS A 6 -3.43 -0.90 0.84
N VAL A 7 -2.24 -1.12 0.30
CA VAL A 7 -1.95 -1.13 -1.14
C VAL A 7 -1.04 -2.30 -1.48
N MET A 8 -1.10 -2.73 -2.73
CA MET A 8 -0.16 -3.72 -3.27
C MET A 8 1.04 -3.00 -3.87
N TYR A 9 2.24 -3.38 -3.44
CA TYR A 9 3.50 -2.93 -4.01
C TYR A 9 4.38 -4.14 -4.32
N LYS A 10 4.69 -4.36 -5.60
CA LYS A 10 5.47 -5.52 -6.08
C LYS A 10 4.92 -6.86 -5.58
N GLY A 11 3.59 -7.00 -5.53
CA GLY A 11 2.91 -8.22 -5.08
C GLY A 11 2.81 -8.39 -3.56
N GLU A 12 3.28 -7.42 -2.77
CA GLU A 12 3.15 -7.45 -1.30
C GLU A 12 2.12 -6.42 -0.82
N ASN A 13 1.28 -6.81 0.14
CA ASN A 13 0.36 -5.89 0.83
C ASN A 13 1.16 -5.02 1.79
N CYS A 14 1.06 -3.70 1.64
CA CYS A 14 1.77 -2.71 2.42
C CYS A 14 0.82 -1.60 2.90
N GLU A 15 1.14 -0.94 4.01
CA GLU A 15 0.40 0.21 4.52
C GLU A 15 1.09 1.52 4.11
N ILE A 16 0.34 2.49 3.58
CA ILE A 16 0.87 3.83 3.33
C ILE A 16 1.04 4.56 4.66
N VAL A 17 2.28 4.91 5.03
CA VAL A 17 2.56 5.65 6.28
C VAL A 17 2.88 7.12 6.05
N PHE A 18 3.30 7.49 4.85
CA PHE A 18 3.55 8.89 4.48
C PHE A 18 3.36 9.13 2.98
N ILE A 19 2.91 10.34 2.61
CA ILE A 19 2.76 10.77 1.20
C ILE A 19 3.50 12.10 1.00
N TYR A 20 4.48 12.11 0.10
CA TYR A 20 5.20 13.31 -0.29
C TYR A 20 4.47 14.05 -1.40
N LYS A 21 4.60 15.39 -1.42
CA LYS A 21 4.10 16.24 -2.51
C LYS A 21 4.73 15.92 -3.87
N SER A 22 5.87 15.22 -3.90
CA SER A 22 6.56 14.77 -5.11
C SER A 22 5.90 13.57 -5.80
N GLY A 23 4.83 13.00 -5.24
CA GLY A 23 4.17 11.80 -5.78
C GLY A 23 4.80 10.48 -5.33
N TYR A 24 5.72 10.55 -4.35
CA TYR A 24 6.26 9.37 -3.66
C TYR A 24 5.51 9.13 -2.35
N CYS A 25 5.57 7.90 -1.85
CA CYS A 25 5.02 7.50 -0.57
C CYS A 25 5.96 6.53 0.15
N GLU A 26 5.94 6.59 1.48
CA GLU A 26 6.53 5.57 2.33
C GLU A 26 5.49 4.48 2.60
N LEU A 27 5.90 3.23 2.40
CA LEU A 27 5.09 2.05 2.66
C LEU A 27 5.73 1.24 3.76
N LYS A 28 4.93 0.80 4.72
CA LYS A 28 5.33 -0.16 5.75
C LYS A 28 5.01 -1.58 5.27
N LYS A 29 6.04 -2.40 5.17
CA LYS A 29 5.89 -3.84 4.90
C LYS A 29 5.49 -4.59 6.17
N PRO A 30 4.58 -5.58 6.09
CA PRO A 30 4.06 -6.30 7.25
C PRO A 30 5.13 -7.15 7.95
N PHE A 31 6.05 -7.78 7.21
CA PHE A 31 6.88 -8.86 7.78
C PHE A 31 8.24 -8.44 8.35
N LEU A 32 8.65 -7.18 8.27
CA LEU A 32 10.00 -6.77 8.70
C LEU A 32 10.09 -5.38 9.32
N HIS A 33 8.95 -4.71 9.58
CA HIS A 33 8.93 -3.28 9.95
C HIS A 33 9.75 -2.39 8.99
N GLN A 34 9.92 -2.85 7.75
CA GLN A 34 10.72 -2.16 6.76
C GLN A 34 9.86 -1.07 6.12
N ILE A 35 10.40 0.14 6.08
CA ILE A 35 9.84 1.24 5.31
C ILE A 35 10.50 1.25 3.93
N VAL A 36 9.68 1.30 2.89
CA VAL A 36 10.13 1.42 1.50
C VAL A 36 9.54 2.66 0.84
N LEU A 37 10.32 3.30 -0.01
CA LEU A 37 9.89 4.46 -0.79
C LEU A 37 9.45 3.99 -2.18
N ALA A 38 8.22 4.31 -2.58
CA ALA A 38 7.64 3.96 -3.88
C ALA A 38 6.95 5.17 -4.51
N ARG A 39 6.80 5.20 -5.84
CA ARG A 39 5.91 6.15 -6.51
C ARG A 39 4.47 5.71 -6.36
N MET A 40 3.56 6.67 -6.23
CA MET A 40 2.12 6.41 -6.20
C MET A 40 1.61 5.64 -7.43
N SER A 41 2.27 5.81 -8.58
CA SER A 41 1.95 5.09 -9.82
C SER A 41 2.38 3.62 -9.83
N GLU A 42 3.22 3.19 -8.89
CA GLU A 42 3.64 1.79 -8.70
C GLU A 42 2.69 1.03 -7.77
N LEU A 43 1.73 1.73 -7.17
CA LEU A 43 0.79 1.15 -6.22
C LEU A 43 -0.46 0.67 -6.92
N GLU A 44 -0.92 -0.50 -6.52
CA GLU A 44 -2.24 -0.99 -6.87
C GLU A 44 -3.12 -0.97 -5.61
N PRO A 45 -4.43 -0.72 -5.74
CA PRO A 45 -5.36 -0.92 -4.62
C PRO A 45 -5.20 -2.35 -4.09
N ALA A 46 -5.17 -2.53 -2.77
CA ALA A 46 -5.39 -3.85 -2.21
C ALA A 46 -6.82 -4.25 -2.62
N GLY A 47 -6.93 -5.08 -3.66
CA GLY A 47 -8.21 -5.45 -4.25
C GLY A 47 -9.14 -6.03 -3.18
N GLU A 48 -10.43 -5.73 -3.32
CA GLU A 48 -11.55 -6.26 -2.55
C GLU A 48 -11.66 -7.79 -2.68
N GLU A 49 -10.69 -8.55 -2.18
CA GLU A 49 -10.83 -9.99 -1.96
C GLU A 49 -11.58 -10.28 -0.63
N GLU A 50 -12.19 -9.27 0.00
CA GLU A 50 -13.11 -9.45 1.13
C GLU A 50 -14.59 -9.35 0.74
N ALA A 51 -14.94 -8.89 -0.48
CA ALA A 51 -16.34 -8.76 -0.90
C ALA A 51 -16.95 -10.06 -1.49
N ARG A 52 -16.15 -11.11 -1.71
CA ARG A 52 -16.61 -12.37 -2.34
C ARG A 52 -16.83 -13.55 -1.38
N LEU A 53 -16.48 -13.41 -0.11
CA LEU A 53 -16.64 -14.46 0.91
C LEU A 53 -17.90 -14.30 1.80
N GLN A 54 -18.79 -13.34 1.50
CA GLN A 54 -20.06 -13.13 2.21
C GLN A 54 -21.32 -13.49 1.40
N LYS A 55 -21.23 -14.41 0.43
CA LYS A 55 -22.43 -14.97 -0.24
C LYS A 55 -22.55 -16.47 -0.03
#